data_AF-A0A3M2GT68-F1
#
_entry.id   AF-A0A3M2GT68-F1
#
_cell.length_a   1.000
_cell.length_b   1.000
_cell.length_c   1.000
_cell.angle_alpha   90.00
_cell.angle_beta   90.00
_cell.angle_gamma   90.00
#
_symmetry.space_group_name_H-M   'P 1'
#
loop_
_entity.id
_entity.type
_entity.pdbx_description
1 polymer ?
#
loop_
_entity_poly.entity_id
_entity_poly.type
_entity_poly.pdbx_seq_one_letter_code
_entity_poly.pdbx_strand_id
1 'polypeptide(L)' 'MSTKNSLFKMDKTAFSVASLFDESDEKEYWISRTPYERLQALELMRQMIYGYDPFTTRLQRFFEVAELTQG' A
#
# COMPACT_ATOMS: atom_id res chain seq x y z
N MET A 1 9.12 21.12 9.87
CA MET A 1 9.24 19.71 10.34
C MET A 1 9.35 18.82 9.12
N SER A 2 10.50 18.18 8.91
CA SER A 2 10.75 17.32 7.75
C SER A 2 10.14 15.94 8.01
N THR A 3 9.04 15.63 7.33
CA THR A 3 8.42 14.30 7.35
C THR A 3 9.32 13.35 6.57
N LYS A 4 10.17 12.59 7.27
CA LYS A 4 10.83 11.42 6.70
C LYS A 4 9.77 10.34 6.43
N ASN A 5 9.14 10.38 5.27
CA ASN A 5 8.39 9.24 4.73
C ASN A 5 9.39 8.16 4.29
N SER A 6 9.90 7.36 5.24
CA SER A 6 10.80 6.24 4.96
C SER A 6 10.16 4.87 5.24
N LEU A 7 8.83 4.78 5.21
CA LEU A 7 8.12 3.52 5.47
C LEU A 7 8.30 2.48 4.36
N PHE A 8 8.66 2.90 3.14
CA PHE A 8 8.81 2.00 2.00
C PHE A 8 10.06 2.34 1.19
N LYS A 9 11.23 1.94 1.70
CA LYS A 9 12.46 1.98 0.89
C LYS A 9 12.50 0.72 0.03
N MET A 10 12.40 0.91 -1.28
CA MET A 10 12.52 -0.19 -2.25
C MET A 10 13.90 -0.86 -2.13
N ASP A 11 13.91 -2.20 -2.07
CA ASP A 11 15.12 -2.97 -2.25
C ASP A 11 15.50 -2.99 -3.73
N LYS A 12 16.54 -2.24 -4.07
CA LYS A 12 17.03 -2.12 -5.45
C LYS A 12 17.80 -3.35 -5.91
N THR A 13 18.18 -4.25 -5.01
CA THR A 13 18.91 -5.48 -5.36
C THR A 13 17.99 -6.54 -5.97
N ALA A 14 16.69 -6.45 -5.71
CA ALA A 14 15.65 -7.31 -6.29
C ALA A 14 15.06 -6.76 -7.61
N PHE A 15 15.54 -5.61 -8.10
CA PHE A 15 15.05 -4.99 -9.32
C PHE A 15 15.85 -5.46 -10.55
N SER A 16 15.15 -5.95 -11.57
CA SER A 16 15.71 -6.36 -12.85
C SER A 16 15.00 -5.64 -14.01
N VAL A 17 15.69 -5.49 -15.14
CA VAL A 17 15.13 -5.00 -16.40
C VAL A 17 15.28 -6.12 -17.43
N ALA A 18 14.15 -6.60 -17.95
CA ALA A 18 14.10 -7.67 -18.95
C ALA A 18 13.37 -7.21 -20.21
N SER A 19 13.55 -7.93 -21.32
CA SER A 19 12.74 -7.71 -22.52
C SER A 19 11.29 -8.09 -22.25
N LEU A 20 10.35 -7.36 -22.85
CA LEU A 20 8.92 -7.69 -22.76
C LEU A 20 8.59 -9.07 -23.37
N PHE A 21 9.44 -9.56 -24.28
CA PHE A 21 9.26 -10.83 -24.97
C PHE A 21 10.01 -12.00 -24.33
N ASP A 22 10.82 -11.75 -23.29
CA ASP A 22 11.50 -12.81 -22.56
C ASP A 22 10.55 -13.45 -21.53
N GLU A 23 10.89 -14.65 -21.08
CA GLU A 23 10.17 -15.29 -19.99
C GLU A 23 10.38 -14.52 -18.67
N SER A 24 9.29 -14.30 -17.93
CA SER A 24 9.31 -13.52 -16.70
C SER A 24 9.80 -14.34 -15.50
N ASP A 25 10.73 -13.77 -14.73
CA ASP A 25 11.25 -14.30 -13.46
C ASP A 25 10.33 -14.01 -12.26
N GLU A 26 9.25 -13.23 -12.46
CA GLU A 26 8.34 -12.80 -11.38
C GLU A 26 7.74 -13.99 -10.64
N LYS A 27 7.32 -15.03 -11.37
CA LYS A 27 6.69 -16.21 -10.78
C LYS A 27 7.66 -16.94 -9.84
N GLU A 28 8.88 -17.15 -10.28
CA GLU A 28 9.92 -17.80 -9.47
C GLU A 28 10.29 -16.95 -8.26
N TYR A 29 10.42 -15.64 -8.45
CA TYR A 29 10.65 -14.69 -7.38
C TYR A 29 9.56 -14.80 -6.30
N TRP A 30 8.28 -14.75 -6.67
CA TRP A 30 7.18 -14.85 -5.71
C TRP A 30 7.12 -16.21 -5.02
N ILE A 31 7.42 -17.30 -5.74
CA ILE A 31 7.52 -18.65 -5.14
C ILE A 31 8.64 -18.73 -4.10
N SER A 32 9.76 -18.02 -4.30
CA SER A 32 10.87 -17.99 -3.34
C SER A 32 10.55 -17.23 -2.04
N ARG A 33 9.55 -16.34 -2.04
CA ARG A 33 9.13 -15.56 -0.87
C ARG A 33 8.25 -16.39 0.06
N THR A 34 8.30 -16.10 1.35
CA THR A 34 7.40 -16.70 2.35
C THR A 34 5.95 -16.27 2.11
N PRO A 35 4.95 -17.08 2.52
CA PRO A 35 3.54 -16.68 2.43
C PRO A 35 3.24 -15.34 3.12
N TYR A 36 3.93 -15.05 4.23
CA TYR A 36 3.75 -13.81 4.98
C TYR A 36 4.24 -12.58 4.19
N GLU A 37 5.40 -12.66 3.54
CA GLU A 37 5.91 -11.58 2.69
C GLU A 37 4.99 -11.30 1.49
N ARG A 38 4.40 -12.35 0.90
CA ARG A 38 3.42 -12.20 -0.19
C ARG A 38 2.16 -11.47 0.28
N LEU A 39 1.66 -11.80 1.47
CA LEU A 39 0.50 -11.11 2.07
C LEU A 39 0.81 -9.64 2.38
N GLN A 40 2.01 -9.33 2.87
CA GLN A 40 2.43 -7.94 3.08
C GLN A 40 2.47 -7.16 1.77
N ALA A 41 3.01 -7.74 0.70
CA ALA A 41 3.02 -7.11 -0.62
C ALA A 41 1.61 -6.85 -1.15
N LEU A 42 0.68 -7.80 -0.95
CA LEU A 42 -0.73 -7.62 -1.31
C LEU A 42 -1.39 -6.49 -0.52
N GLU A 43 -1.16 -6.40 0.79
CA GLU A 43 -1.71 -5.31 1.60
C GLU A 43 -1.16 -3.94 1.17
N LEU A 44 0.13 -3.87 0.82
CA LEU A 44 0.73 -2.65 0.28
C LEU A 44 0.05 -2.24 -1.04
N MET A 45 -0.13 -3.18 -1.97
CA MET A 45 -0.85 -2.92 -3.22
C MET A 45 -2.29 -2.48 -2.96
N ARG A 46 -3.00 -3.14 -2.03
CA ARG A 46 -4.35 -2.76 -1.62
C ARG A 46 -4.38 -1.30 -1.14
N GLN A 47 -3.46 -0.91 -0.26
CA GLN A 47 -3.39 0.46 0.25
C GLN A 47 -3.14 1.49 -0.86
N MET A 48 -2.21 1.21 -1.79
CA MET A 48 -1.92 2.09 -2.91
C MET A 48 -3.12 2.24 -3.86
N ILE A 49 -3.75 1.12 -4.25
CA ILE A 49 -4.84 1.11 -5.23
C ILE A 49 -6.08 1.81 -4.69
N TYR A 50 -6.42 1.60 -3.41
CA TYR A 50 -7.63 2.20 -2.82
C TYR A 50 -7.39 3.60 -2.25
N GLY A 51 -6.23 4.21 -2.51
CA GLY A 51 -5.92 5.56 -2.02
C GLY A 51 -5.97 5.64 -0.50
N TYR A 52 -5.51 4.58 0.18
CA TYR A 52 -5.52 4.52 1.62
C TYR A 52 -4.60 5.60 2.17
N ASP A 53 -5.20 6.64 2.74
CA ASP A 53 -4.48 7.66 3.47
C ASP A 53 -4.40 7.26 4.95
N PRO A 54 -3.18 6.99 5.47
CA PRO A 54 -3.00 6.61 6.88
C PRO A 54 -3.39 7.74 7.85
N PHE A 55 -3.60 8.98 7.37
CA PHE A 55 -4.04 10.11 8.18
C PHE A 55 -5.57 10.22 8.31
N THR A 56 -6.35 9.77 7.34
CA THR A 56 -7.83 9.86 7.36
C THR A 56 -8.52 8.61 7.91
N THR A 57 -7.84 7.46 8.01
CA THR A 57 -8.46 6.22 8.52
C THR A 57 -8.71 6.21 10.02
N ARG A 58 -8.10 7.14 10.76
CA ARG A 58 -8.23 7.26 12.22
C ARG A 58 -9.17 8.37 12.68
N LEU A 59 -9.88 9.06 11.79
CA LEU A 59 -10.95 9.95 12.25
C LEU A 59 -12.09 9.10 12.81
N GLN A 60 -12.16 9.02 14.13
CA GLN A 60 -13.31 8.50 14.85
C GLN A 60 -14.52 9.36 14.46
N ARG A 61 -15.37 8.84 13.58
CA ARG A 61 -16.64 9.47 13.22
C ARG A 61 -17.57 9.32 14.41
N PHE A 62 -17.60 10.30 15.30
CA PHE A 62 -18.74 10.44 16.21
C PHE A 62 -19.92 10.89 15.35
N PHE A 63 -21.00 10.10 15.37
CA PHE A 63 -22.27 10.56 14.83
C PHE A 63 -22.79 11.65 15.75
N GLU A 64 -22.91 12.88 15.25
CA GLU A 64 -23.57 13.99 15.93
C GLU A 64 -24.90 14.28 15.21
N VAL A 65 -25.96 14.53 15.98
CA VAL A 65 -27.26 14.95 15.47
C VAL A 65 -27.28 16.47 15.46
N ALA A 66 -27.38 17.09 14.28
CA ALA A 66 -27.53 18.53 14.15
C ALA A 66 -29.03 18.92 14.21
N GLU A 67 -29.38 19.89 15.05
CA GLU A 67 -30.72 20.48 15.05
C GLU A 67 -30.87 21.45 13.86
N LEU A 68 -31.85 21.21 13.00
CA LEU A 68 -32.19 22.13 11.91
C LEU A 68 -32.97 23.31 12.50
N THR A 69 -32.33 24.48 12.60
CA THR A 69 -33.04 25.71 12.94
C THR A 69 -33.87 26.15 11.75
N GLN A 70 -35.20 26.00 11.82
CA GLN A 70 -36.09 26.64 10.85
C GLN A 70 -36.19 28.13 11.20
N GLY A 71 -35.85 28.98 10.24
CA GLY A 71 -36.02 30.43 10.31
C GLY A 71 -37.42 30.86 9.89
#